data_AF-A0A7S3ZMU2-F1
#
_entry.id   AF-A0A7S3ZMU2-F1
#
_cell.length_a   1.000
_cell.length_b   1.000
_cell.length_c   1.000
_cell.angle_alpha   90.00
_cell.angle_beta   90.00
_cell.angle_gamma   90.00
#
_symmetry.space_group_name_H-M   'P 1'
#
loop_
_entity.id
_entity.type
_entity.pdbx_description
1 polymer ?
#
loop_
_entity_poly.entity_id
_entity_poly.type
_entity_poly.pdbx_seq_one_letter_code
_entity_poly.pdbx_strand_id
1 'polypeptide(L)'
;AAAPVAPKPAAGQSRPTREQLNKRFASWVEYSSESAHAVLFSSLGMWLSPHFPTILIFLSLFVMVGAIFSLQHNSLAYCAVQLMNGFAILGTGLLVFAGRRLAARVLLFVACAAMAAASTGEAVVLLARGRSGYHVANMITNVLFCVAVGTILCVFPRWHSWRFSTACFLSYYYARVLVWGLFFAKRQTEVLQTAFSAQCDVAALAASCILLVEIKYRATLKRAHEMARGDASSYDEIWKTFVADEIKIKALSSLVDAYKAAMAGAEKRSKRQAAASVGDLFDGAYALQPLVVAKAEAISGDAGVVYGNTKTVARAFQKAWRSYGGDYRRLCDVVRVSIAFETIDELTACLERIVADDELELIPQGMEKCRFDPEYAPYAGQFVGYRDLQLGATFKSAETRDRGLDQHIVEIQLHLRVFEAIKTGHVTVGLPVHTTNLAGWRMGSGHRTYVSCRNLRCS
;
A
#
# COMPACT_ATOMS: atom_id res chain seq x y z
N ALA A 1 26.79 -20.42 21.67
CA ALA A 1 25.34 -20.66 21.77
C ALA A 1 24.74 -20.54 20.38
N ALA A 2 24.04 -21.57 19.89
CA ALA A 2 23.46 -21.58 18.55
C ALA A 2 22.41 -20.47 18.41
N ALA A 3 22.49 -19.70 17.31
CA ALA A 3 21.58 -18.60 17.03
C ALA A 3 20.13 -19.09 16.96
N PRO A 4 19.14 -18.28 17.41
CA PRO A 4 17.74 -18.58 17.15
C PRO A 4 17.49 -18.43 15.64
N VAL A 5 17.53 -19.56 14.93
CA VAL A 5 17.09 -19.68 13.55
C VAL A 5 15.65 -19.16 13.48
N ALA A 6 15.38 -18.21 12.59
CA ALA A 6 14.03 -17.74 12.32
C ALA A 6 13.10 -18.96 12.20
N PRO A 7 11.91 -18.95 12.83
CA PRO A 7 11.05 -20.12 12.85
C PRO A 7 10.88 -20.63 11.43
N LYS A 8 11.39 -21.85 11.18
CA LYS A 8 11.14 -22.56 9.92
C LYS A 8 9.63 -22.46 9.70
N PRO A 9 9.16 -22.07 8.50
CA PRO A 9 7.73 -22.12 8.19
C PRO A 9 7.24 -23.49 8.62
N ALA A 10 6.14 -23.52 9.39
CA ALA A 10 5.62 -24.73 10.03
C ALA A 10 5.77 -25.91 9.06
N ALA A 11 6.58 -26.88 9.44
CA ALA A 11 6.93 -28.02 8.60
C ALA A 11 5.61 -28.69 8.15
N GLY A 12 5.21 -28.47 6.90
CA GLY A 12 3.93 -28.94 6.37
C GLY A 12 3.15 -27.96 5.50
N GLN A 13 3.45 -26.65 5.48
CA GLN A 13 2.86 -25.79 4.45
C GLN A 13 3.55 -26.02 3.10
N SER A 14 2.94 -26.88 2.28
CA SER A 14 3.34 -27.10 0.90
C SER A 14 3.44 -25.75 0.18
N ARG A 15 4.54 -25.54 -0.56
CA ARG A 15 4.71 -24.37 -1.42
C ARG A 15 3.48 -24.26 -2.34
N PRO A 16 2.91 -23.05 -2.55
CA PRO A 16 1.78 -22.91 -3.45
C PRO A 16 2.17 -23.35 -4.86
N THR A 17 1.29 -24.07 -5.55
CA THR A 17 1.54 -24.47 -6.94
C THR A 17 1.52 -23.27 -7.87
N ARG A 18 2.11 -23.40 -9.06
CA ARG A 18 2.06 -22.40 -10.13
C ARG A 18 0.64 -21.89 -10.40
N GLU A 19 -0.31 -22.81 -10.52
CA GLU A 19 -1.73 -22.49 -10.74
C GLU A 19 -2.33 -21.72 -9.55
N GLN A 20 -2.03 -22.13 -8.31
CA GLN A 20 -2.47 -21.42 -7.12
C GLN A 20 -1.90 -20.00 -7.05
N LEU A 21 -0.63 -19.79 -7.41
CA LEU A 21 0.00 -18.47 -7.47
C LEU A 21 -0.65 -17.59 -8.53
N ASN A 22 -0.84 -18.11 -9.74
CA ASN A 22 -1.50 -17.40 -10.83
C ASN A 22 -2.94 -16.99 -10.44
N LYS A 23 -3.71 -17.92 -9.87
CA LYS A 23 -5.08 -17.66 -9.37
C LYS A 23 -5.08 -16.61 -8.27
N ARG A 24 -4.20 -16.76 -7.27
CA ARG A 24 -4.07 -15.80 -6.15
C ARG A 24 -3.66 -14.42 -6.62
N PHE A 25 -2.81 -14.31 -7.64
CA PHE A 25 -2.37 -13.03 -8.19
C PHE A 25 -3.46 -12.35 -9.01
N ALA A 26 -4.16 -13.11 -9.86
CA ALA A 26 -5.30 -12.62 -10.63
C ALA A 26 -6.45 -12.16 -9.74
N SER A 27 -6.66 -12.85 -8.62
CA SER A 27 -7.61 -12.45 -7.57
C SER A 27 -6.96 -11.58 -6.49
N TRP A 28 -5.71 -11.11 -6.68
CA TRP A 28 -5.03 -10.36 -5.64
C TRP A 28 -5.69 -9.00 -5.51
N VAL A 29 -6.45 -8.92 -4.45
CA VAL A 29 -6.89 -7.65 -3.91
C VAL A 29 -5.69 -7.06 -3.21
N GLU A 30 -5.27 -5.84 -3.61
CA GLU A 30 -4.09 -5.11 -3.11
C GLU A 30 -3.93 -5.11 -1.57
N TYR A 31 -5.02 -5.42 -0.86
CA TYR A 31 -5.13 -5.50 0.58
C TYR A 31 -6.00 -6.71 0.98
N SER A 32 -5.37 -7.85 1.34
CA SER A 32 -6.06 -8.92 2.05
C SER A 32 -6.33 -8.47 3.50
N SER A 33 -7.52 -8.80 4.00
CA SER A 33 -8.01 -8.48 5.34
C SER A 33 -7.12 -9.02 6.47
N GLU A 34 -6.25 -9.99 6.20
CA GLU A 34 -5.32 -10.58 7.17
C GLU A 34 -4.21 -9.62 7.57
N SER A 35 -3.92 -8.60 6.75
CA SER A 35 -3.08 -7.48 7.19
C SER A 35 -3.98 -6.41 7.81
N ALA A 36 -4.16 -6.45 9.13
CA ALA A 36 -4.86 -5.40 9.88
C ALA A 36 -4.33 -3.98 9.58
N HIS A 37 -3.07 -3.89 9.12
CA HIS A 37 -2.39 -2.68 8.66
C HIS A 37 -2.81 -2.17 7.27
N ALA A 38 -3.61 -2.91 6.51
CA ALA A 38 -4.03 -2.54 5.15
C ALA A 38 -5.45 -1.98 5.07
N VAL A 39 -6.33 -2.54 5.90
CA VAL A 39 -7.77 -2.22 5.95
C VAL A 39 -8.02 -0.78 6.43
N LEU A 40 -7.17 -0.28 7.33
CA LEU A 40 -7.34 1.05 7.92
C LEU A 40 -6.76 2.19 7.07
N PHE A 41 -5.94 1.91 6.05
CA PHE A 41 -4.93 2.90 5.65
C PHE A 41 -4.80 3.22 4.16
N SER A 42 -5.57 2.64 3.23
CA SER A 42 -5.60 3.16 1.85
C SER A 42 -6.65 4.27 1.67
N SER A 43 -6.55 5.06 0.61
CA SER A 43 -7.68 5.87 0.11
C SER A 43 -8.85 5.06 -0.44
N LEU A 44 -8.68 3.74 -0.52
CA LEU A 44 -9.75 2.75 -0.63
C LEU A 44 -10.20 2.24 0.75
N GLY A 45 -9.52 2.59 1.83
CA GLY A 45 -9.75 2.16 3.22
C GLY A 45 -11.14 2.46 3.75
N MET A 46 -11.85 3.45 3.21
CA MET A 46 -13.30 3.51 3.43
C MET A 46 -13.97 2.26 2.86
N TRP A 47 -13.83 1.97 1.57
CA TRP A 47 -14.36 0.76 0.92
C TRP A 47 -13.82 -0.57 1.47
N LEU A 48 -12.68 -0.57 2.16
CA LEU A 48 -12.07 -1.77 2.76
C LEU A 48 -12.36 -1.92 4.24
N SER A 49 -12.71 -0.84 4.92
CA SER A 49 -13.06 -0.87 6.32
C SER A 49 -14.24 -1.82 6.49
N PRO A 50 -14.18 -2.79 7.42
CA PRO A 50 -15.33 -3.65 7.72
C PRO A 50 -16.56 -2.83 8.11
N HIS A 51 -16.38 -1.56 8.50
CA HIS A 51 -17.45 -0.65 8.86
C HIS A 51 -18.16 0.00 7.66
N PHE A 52 -17.56 0.07 6.47
CA PHE A 52 -18.19 0.73 5.32
C PHE A 52 -19.33 -0.08 4.68
N PRO A 53 -19.22 -1.41 4.50
CA PRO A 53 -20.37 -2.24 4.18
C PRO A 53 -21.49 -2.06 5.21
N THR A 54 -21.16 -2.00 6.51
CA THR A 54 -22.12 -1.73 7.58
C THR A 54 -22.79 -0.38 7.42
N ILE A 55 -22.04 0.69 7.13
CA ILE A 55 -22.57 2.03 6.85
C ILE A 55 -23.49 2.00 5.62
N LEU A 56 -23.11 1.32 4.54
CA LEU A 56 -23.97 1.18 3.36
C LEU A 56 -25.25 0.40 3.65
N ILE A 57 -25.18 -0.64 4.48
CA ILE A 57 -26.36 -1.41 4.93
C ILE A 57 -27.31 -0.50 5.71
N PHE A 58 -26.81 0.24 6.71
CA PHE A 58 -27.65 1.18 7.46
C PHE A 58 -28.22 2.30 6.57
N LEU A 59 -27.40 2.83 5.67
CA LEU A 59 -27.83 3.84 4.70
C LEU A 59 -28.93 3.30 3.79
N SER A 60 -28.81 2.04 3.33
CA SER A 60 -29.83 1.40 2.50
C SER A 60 -31.16 1.24 3.21
N LEU A 61 -31.14 0.80 4.49
CA LEU A 61 -32.35 0.68 5.30
C LEU A 61 -33.01 2.04 5.48
N PHE A 62 -32.22 3.08 5.72
CA PHE A 62 -32.73 4.45 5.86
C PHE A 62 -33.37 4.95 4.56
N VAL A 63 -32.74 4.74 3.40
CA VAL A 63 -33.31 5.09 2.09
C VAL A 63 -34.62 4.34 1.85
N MET A 64 -34.69 3.05 2.18
CA MET A 64 -35.89 2.24 1.98
C MET A 64 -37.05 2.71 2.87
N VAL A 65 -36.78 2.99 4.15
CA VAL A 65 -37.79 3.55 5.07
C VAL A 65 -38.24 4.93 4.60
N GLY A 66 -37.30 5.79 4.19
CA GLY A 66 -37.61 7.12 3.64
C GLY A 66 -38.49 7.07 2.39
N ALA A 67 -38.29 6.08 1.52
CA ALA A 67 -39.11 5.88 0.31
C ALA A 67 -40.57 5.53 0.65
N ILE A 68 -40.80 4.73 1.69
CA ILE A 68 -42.14 4.36 2.17
C ILE A 68 -42.88 5.59 2.68
N PHE A 69 -42.24 6.41 3.52
CA PHE A 69 -42.85 7.67 3.99
C PHE A 69 -43.08 8.67 2.85
N SER A 70 -42.23 8.65 1.82
CA SER A 70 -42.31 9.54 0.66
C SER A 70 -43.50 9.27 -0.26
N LEU A 71 -44.19 8.12 -0.14
CA LEU A 71 -45.37 7.76 -0.93
C LEU A 71 -46.53 8.75 -0.76
N GLN A 72 -46.58 9.47 0.36
CA GLN A 72 -47.60 10.50 0.62
C GLN A 72 -47.41 11.76 -0.23
N HIS A 73 -46.22 11.95 -0.82
CA HIS A 73 -45.83 13.23 -1.43
C HIS A 73 -45.26 13.12 -2.84
N ASN A 74 -44.82 11.94 -3.26
CA ASN A 74 -44.20 11.70 -4.56
C ASN A 74 -44.94 10.60 -5.33
N SER A 75 -44.65 10.47 -6.62
CA SER A 75 -45.21 9.39 -7.42
C SER A 75 -44.75 8.00 -6.93
N LEU A 76 -45.62 7.01 -7.12
CA LEU A 76 -45.30 5.60 -6.86
C LEU A 76 -44.04 5.17 -7.63
N ALA A 77 -43.90 5.65 -8.88
CA ALA A 77 -42.74 5.37 -9.73
C ALA A 77 -41.43 5.89 -9.09
N TYR A 78 -41.43 7.11 -8.57
CA TYR A 78 -40.27 7.68 -7.89
C TYR A 78 -39.90 6.90 -6.62
N CYS A 79 -40.90 6.56 -5.79
CA CYS A 79 -40.68 5.75 -4.58
C CYS A 79 -40.15 4.35 -4.89
N ALA A 80 -40.63 3.72 -5.97
CA ALA A 80 -40.12 2.43 -6.44
C ALA A 80 -38.62 2.51 -6.81
N VAL A 81 -38.21 3.57 -7.53
CA VAL A 81 -36.80 3.76 -7.88
C VAL A 81 -35.94 4.05 -6.64
N GLN A 82 -36.46 4.79 -5.65
CA GLN A 82 -35.75 4.95 -4.37
C GLN A 82 -35.53 3.62 -3.64
N LEU A 83 -36.54 2.75 -3.59
CA LEU A 83 -36.41 1.42 -3.01
C LEU A 83 -35.37 0.58 -3.76
N MET A 84 -35.43 0.57 -5.10
CA MET A 84 -34.43 -0.11 -5.94
C MET A 84 -33.02 0.41 -5.67
N ASN A 85 -32.85 1.72 -5.49
CA ASN A 85 -31.56 2.31 -5.14
C ASN A 85 -31.10 1.89 -3.73
N GLY A 86 -32.00 1.81 -2.76
CA GLY A 86 -31.71 1.22 -1.45
C GLY A 86 -31.16 -0.20 -1.58
N PHE A 87 -31.84 -1.07 -2.33
CA PHE A 87 -31.37 -2.43 -2.61
C PHE A 87 -30.05 -2.47 -3.37
N ALA A 88 -29.80 -1.54 -4.29
CA ALA A 88 -28.55 -1.47 -5.02
C ALA A 88 -27.39 -0.99 -4.13
N ILE A 89 -27.62 -0.07 -3.19
CA ILE A 89 -26.64 0.33 -2.16
C ILE A 89 -26.33 -0.87 -1.25
N LEU A 90 -27.36 -1.61 -0.83
CA LEU A 90 -27.20 -2.84 -0.04
C LEU A 90 -26.37 -3.88 -0.81
N GLY A 91 -26.76 -4.16 -2.06
CA GLY A 91 -26.05 -5.08 -2.95
C GLY A 91 -24.61 -4.63 -3.21
N THR A 92 -24.36 -3.33 -3.30
CA THR A 92 -23.00 -2.77 -3.40
C THR A 92 -22.21 -3.10 -2.15
N GLY A 93 -22.77 -2.89 -0.95
CA GLY A 93 -22.13 -3.27 0.32
C GLY A 93 -21.79 -4.76 0.38
N LEU A 94 -22.72 -5.63 -0.02
CA LEU A 94 -22.52 -7.09 -0.04
C LEU A 94 -21.47 -7.52 -1.08
N LEU A 95 -21.48 -6.93 -2.28
CA LEU A 95 -20.48 -7.22 -3.32
C LEU A 95 -19.08 -6.76 -2.90
N VAL A 96 -18.96 -5.64 -2.21
CA VAL A 96 -17.70 -5.19 -1.60
C VAL A 96 -17.23 -6.19 -0.54
N PHE A 97 -18.14 -6.66 0.33
CA PHE A 97 -17.85 -7.68 1.35
C PHE A 97 -17.34 -8.99 0.72
N ALA A 98 -17.92 -9.39 -0.41
CA ALA A 98 -17.52 -10.56 -1.19
C ALA A 98 -16.27 -10.34 -2.07
N GLY A 99 -15.60 -9.18 -2.00
CA GLY A 99 -14.42 -8.85 -2.80
C GLY A 99 -14.70 -8.56 -4.29
N ARG A 100 -15.97 -8.51 -4.72
CA ARG A 100 -16.40 -8.29 -6.11
C ARG A 100 -16.52 -6.81 -6.47
N ARG A 101 -15.40 -6.08 -6.40
CA ARG A 101 -15.38 -4.61 -6.48
C ARG A 101 -15.78 -4.03 -7.81
N LEU A 102 -15.43 -4.67 -8.92
CA LEU A 102 -15.84 -4.20 -10.25
C LEU A 102 -17.37 -4.26 -10.38
N ALA A 103 -17.98 -5.38 -9.98
CA ALA A 103 -19.42 -5.55 -9.94
C ALA A 103 -20.09 -4.53 -8.99
N ALA A 104 -19.49 -4.29 -7.81
CA ALA A 104 -19.99 -3.28 -6.88
C ALA A 104 -19.99 -1.86 -7.47
N ARG A 105 -18.92 -1.47 -8.19
CA ARG A 105 -18.84 -0.17 -8.86
C ARG A 105 -19.89 -0.02 -9.95
N VAL A 106 -20.05 -1.06 -10.79
CA VAL A 106 -21.06 -1.07 -11.85
C VAL A 106 -22.47 -0.98 -11.24
N LEU A 107 -22.76 -1.75 -10.20
CA LEU A 107 -24.05 -1.72 -9.52
C LEU A 107 -24.36 -0.34 -8.93
N LEU A 108 -23.40 0.26 -8.22
CA LEU A 108 -23.58 1.60 -7.65
C LEU A 108 -23.75 2.67 -8.74
N PHE A 109 -22.99 2.57 -9.83
CA PHE A 109 -23.14 3.50 -10.95
C PHE A 109 -24.53 3.41 -11.58
N VAL A 110 -25.01 2.20 -11.87
CA VAL A 110 -26.36 1.98 -12.41
C VAL A 110 -27.42 2.53 -11.45
N ALA A 111 -27.24 2.32 -10.15
CA ALA A 111 -28.14 2.84 -9.12
C ALA A 111 -28.19 4.38 -9.11
N CYS A 112 -27.02 5.05 -9.13
CA CYS A 112 -26.93 6.50 -9.22
C CYS A 112 -27.57 7.02 -10.52
N ALA A 113 -27.30 6.40 -11.67
CA ALA A 113 -27.87 6.80 -12.94
C ALA A 113 -29.41 6.68 -12.94
N ALA A 114 -29.95 5.57 -12.42
CA ALA A 114 -31.38 5.36 -12.29
C ALA A 114 -32.04 6.39 -11.36
N MET A 115 -31.40 6.69 -10.22
CA MET A 115 -31.87 7.73 -9.30
C MET A 115 -31.87 9.12 -9.90
N ALA A 116 -30.82 9.46 -10.67
CA ALA A 116 -30.77 10.73 -11.39
C ALA A 116 -31.94 10.83 -12.38
N ALA A 117 -32.17 9.80 -13.19
CA ALA A 117 -33.27 9.79 -14.16
C ALA A 117 -34.65 9.92 -13.48
N ALA A 118 -34.90 9.15 -12.40
CA ALA A 118 -36.16 9.21 -11.67
C ALA A 118 -36.38 10.55 -10.98
N SER A 119 -35.32 11.14 -10.40
CA SER A 119 -35.41 12.46 -9.77
C SER A 119 -35.71 13.55 -10.82
N THR A 120 -35.10 13.48 -12.01
CA THR A 120 -35.43 14.39 -13.12
C THR A 120 -36.90 14.25 -13.55
N GLY A 121 -37.38 13.02 -13.73
CA GLY A 121 -38.78 12.76 -14.10
C GLY A 121 -39.77 13.32 -13.06
N GLU A 122 -39.51 13.07 -11.77
CA GLU A 122 -40.35 13.58 -10.69
C GLU A 122 -40.32 15.11 -10.62
N ALA A 123 -39.15 15.73 -10.82
CA ALA A 123 -39.02 17.19 -10.87
C ALA A 123 -39.93 17.81 -11.95
N VAL A 124 -39.94 17.21 -13.15
CA VAL A 124 -40.79 17.65 -14.28
C VAL A 124 -42.27 17.48 -13.96
N VAL A 125 -42.68 16.35 -13.37
CA VAL A 125 -44.07 16.10 -12.96
C VAL A 125 -44.51 17.12 -11.89
N LEU A 126 -43.66 17.42 -10.93
CA LEU A 126 -43.93 18.40 -9.88
C LEU A 126 -44.06 19.82 -10.45
N LEU A 127 -43.19 20.21 -11.39
CA LEU A 127 -43.30 21.48 -12.12
C LEU A 127 -44.63 21.57 -12.88
N ALA A 128 -44.99 20.54 -13.64
CA ALA A 128 -46.22 20.51 -14.42
C ALA A 128 -47.49 20.59 -13.55
N ARG A 129 -47.43 20.08 -12.31
CA ARG A 129 -48.53 20.14 -11.33
C ARG A 129 -48.59 21.46 -10.55
N GLY A 130 -47.74 22.44 -10.86
CA GLY A 130 -47.67 23.71 -10.12
C GLY A 130 -47.31 23.52 -8.64
N ARG A 131 -46.64 22.42 -8.29
CA ARG A 131 -46.19 22.17 -6.92
C ARG A 131 -45.08 23.17 -6.57
N SER A 132 -44.90 23.38 -5.27
CA SER A 132 -43.86 24.26 -4.74
C SER A 132 -42.51 24.03 -5.43
N GLY A 133 -41.89 25.10 -5.94
CA GLY A 133 -40.54 25.07 -6.55
C GLY A 133 -39.47 24.44 -5.65
N TYR A 134 -39.76 24.30 -4.36
CA TYR A 134 -38.97 23.54 -3.40
C TYR A 134 -38.84 22.05 -3.72
N HIS A 135 -39.95 21.37 -4.03
CA HIS A 135 -39.91 19.93 -4.32
C HIS A 135 -39.08 19.67 -5.58
N VAL A 136 -39.19 20.58 -6.54
CA VAL A 136 -38.39 20.61 -7.77
C VAL A 136 -36.91 20.80 -7.44
N ALA A 137 -36.57 21.78 -6.60
CA ALA A 137 -35.19 22.03 -6.17
C ALA A 137 -34.57 20.82 -5.47
N ASN A 138 -35.29 20.16 -4.55
CA ASN A 138 -34.83 18.95 -3.87
C ASN A 138 -34.57 17.80 -4.87
N MET A 139 -35.40 17.65 -5.89
CA MET A 139 -35.17 16.66 -6.95
C MET A 139 -33.94 17.02 -7.80
N ILE A 140 -33.75 18.28 -8.16
CA ILE A 140 -32.55 18.75 -8.89
C ILE A 140 -31.29 18.48 -8.06
N THR A 141 -31.30 18.74 -6.75
CA THR A 141 -30.17 18.44 -5.86
C THR A 141 -29.82 16.94 -5.87
N ASN A 142 -30.83 16.06 -5.88
CA ASN A 142 -30.62 14.61 -6.00
C ASN A 142 -30.00 14.22 -7.35
N VAL A 143 -30.43 14.85 -8.45
CA VAL A 143 -29.84 14.63 -9.79
C VAL A 143 -28.37 15.03 -9.79
N LEU A 144 -28.05 16.24 -9.37
CA LEU A 144 -26.69 16.76 -9.35
C LEU A 144 -25.76 15.88 -8.51
N PHE A 145 -26.23 15.40 -7.36
CA PHE A 145 -25.46 14.49 -6.54
C PHE A 145 -25.22 13.13 -7.21
N CYS A 146 -26.26 12.51 -7.74
CA CYS A 146 -26.14 11.20 -8.38
C CYS A 146 -25.22 11.25 -9.61
N VAL A 147 -25.31 12.32 -10.40
CA VAL A 147 -24.41 12.57 -11.53
C VAL A 147 -22.98 12.84 -11.04
N ALA A 148 -22.78 13.66 -10.02
CA ALA A 148 -21.46 13.93 -9.46
C ALA A 148 -20.82 12.63 -8.94
N VAL A 149 -21.52 11.86 -8.10
CA VAL A 149 -21.02 10.59 -7.56
C VAL A 149 -20.76 9.57 -8.66
N GLY A 150 -21.69 9.41 -9.62
CA GLY A 150 -21.52 8.50 -10.75
C GLY A 150 -20.34 8.86 -11.65
N THR A 151 -20.17 10.15 -11.96
CA THR A 151 -19.06 10.67 -12.76
C THR A 151 -17.74 10.49 -12.03
N ILE A 152 -17.69 10.80 -10.75
CA ILE A 152 -16.48 10.66 -9.93
C ILE A 152 -16.04 9.19 -9.90
N LEU A 153 -16.97 8.26 -9.59
CA LEU A 153 -16.72 6.82 -9.53
C LEU A 153 -16.25 6.21 -10.86
N CYS A 154 -16.64 6.77 -11.99
CA CYS A 154 -16.36 6.21 -13.32
C CYS A 154 -15.21 6.88 -14.06
N VAL A 155 -15.09 8.21 -13.97
CA VAL A 155 -14.15 9.00 -14.77
C VAL A 155 -12.80 9.15 -14.06
N PHE A 156 -12.77 9.14 -12.72
CA PHE A 156 -11.57 9.43 -11.95
C PHE A 156 -11.06 8.28 -11.06
N PRO A 157 -11.02 7.01 -11.51
CA PRO A 157 -10.62 5.86 -10.69
C PRO A 157 -9.22 5.99 -10.07
N ARG A 158 -8.32 6.76 -10.70
CA ARG A 158 -6.95 7.01 -10.23
C ARG A 158 -6.80 8.21 -9.28
N TRP A 159 -7.77 9.11 -9.24
CA TRP A 159 -7.74 10.34 -8.42
C TRP A 159 -8.67 10.26 -7.20
N HIS A 160 -9.26 9.08 -6.96
CA HIS A 160 -10.08 8.82 -5.79
C HIS A 160 -9.26 8.83 -4.50
N SER A 161 -9.08 10.01 -3.92
CA SER A 161 -8.91 10.08 -2.48
C SER A 161 -10.27 9.86 -1.83
N TRP A 162 -10.36 8.95 -0.86
CA TRP A 162 -11.53 8.82 0.00
C TRP A 162 -12.01 10.16 0.56
N ARG A 163 -11.09 11.11 0.79
CA ARG A 163 -11.35 12.47 1.26
C ARG A 163 -12.25 13.24 0.30
N PHE A 164 -11.99 13.13 -1.00
CA PHE A 164 -12.82 13.78 -2.01
C PHE A 164 -14.22 13.16 -2.07
N SER A 165 -14.33 11.83 -2.07
CA SER A 165 -15.63 11.15 -2.00
C SER A 165 -16.40 11.54 -0.73
N THR A 166 -15.71 11.60 0.41
CA THR A 166 -16.28 12.03 1.69
C THR A 166 -16.78 13.47 1.64
N ALA A 167 -15.99 14.38 1.07
CA ALA A 167 -16.39 15.77 0.88
C ALA A 167 -17.64 15.88 0.01
N CYS A 168 -17.72 15.13 -1.10
CA CYS A 168 -18.93 15.09 -1.93
C CYS A 168 -20.15 14.57 -1.17
N PHE A 169 -20.00 13.51 -0.37
CA PHE A 169 -21.08 12.98 0.47
C PHE A 169 -21.53 13.99 1.52
N LEU A 170 -20.59 14.63 2.24
CA LEU A 170 -20.91 15.65 3.24
C LEU A 170 -21.60 16.85 2.60
N SER A 171 -21.05 17.39 1.51
CA SER A 171 -21.64 18.53 0.79
C SER A 171 -23.07 18.24 0.34
N TYR A 172 -23.36 17.02 -0.12
CA TYR A 172 -24.72 16.62 -0.47
C TYR A 172 -25.65 16.57 0.74
N TYR A 173 -25.21 15.96 1.84
CA TYR A 173 -26.00 15.89 3.06
C TYR A 173 -26.30 17.28 3.63
N TYR A 174 -25.30 18.15 3.70
CA TYR A 174 -25.47 19.52 4.16
C TYR A 174 -26.35 20.35 3.21
N ALA A 175 -26.20 20.19 1.90
CA ALA A 175 -27.08 20.84 0.93
C ALA A 175 -28.54 20.39 1.11
N ARG A 176 -28.78 19.09 1.34
CA ARG A 176 -30.12 18.57 1.63
C ARG A 176 -30.68 19.11 2.94
N VAL A 177 -29.90 19.13 4.01
CA VAL A 177 -30.32 19.71 5.30
C VAL A 177 -30.66 21.19 5.14
N LEU A 178 -29.86 21.95 4.40
CA LEU A 178 -30.10 23.38 4.17
C LEU A 178 -31.39 23.61 3.36
N VAL A 179 -31.58 22.86 2.28
CA VAL A 179 -32.80 22.88 1.48
C VAL A 179 -34.01 22.52 2.36
N TRP A 180 -33.96 21.43 3.11
CA TRP A 180 -35.04 21.02 4.02
C TRP A 180 -35.30 21.98 5.17
N GLY A 181 -34.27 22.60 5.74
CA GLY A 181 -34.42 23.62 6.78
C GLY A 181 -35.17 24.86 6.28
N LEU A 182 -34.88 25.31 5.05
CA LEU A 182 -35.60 26.41 4.41
C LEU A 182 -37.08 26.07 4.15
N PHE A 183 -37.40 24.80 3.88
CA PHE A 183 -38.78 24.34 3.73
C PHE A 183 -39.52 24.26 5.06
N PHE A 184 -38.86 23.73 6.09
CA PHE A 184 -39.40 23.67 7.45
C PHE A 184 -39.75 25.08 7.96
N ALA A 185 -38.89 26.06 7.72
CA ALA A 185 -39.14 27.46 8.08
C ALA A 185 -40.42 28.04 7.44
N LYS A 186 -40.88 27.46 6.33
CA LYS A 186 -42.07 27.91 5.60
C LYS A 186 -43.34 27.09 5.88
N ARG A 187 -43.23 25.84 6.34
CA ARG A 187 -44.36 24.95 6.66
C ARG A 187 -44.06 24.07 7.86
N GLN A 188 -44.57 24.45 9.03
CA GLN A 188 -44.46 23.65 10.24
C GLN A 188 -45.61 22.64 10.31
N THR A 189 -45.27 21.36 10.18
CA THR A 189 -46.12 20.25 10.64
C THR A 189 -45.25 19.34 11.49
N GLU A 190 -45.82 18.68 12.50
CA GLU A 190 -45.07 17.80 13.40
C GLU A 190 -44.33 16.68 12.65
N VAL A 191 -44.96 16.08 11.64
CA VAL A 191 -44.35 15.02 10.82
C VAL A 191 -43.11 15.51 10.07
N LEU A 192 -43.17 16.72 9.49
CA LEU A 192 -42.03 17.33 8.80
C LEU A 192 -40.91 17.69 9.78
N GLN A 193 -41.26 18.08 11.01
CA GLN A 193 -40.28 18.36 12.06
C GLN A 193 -39.51 17.10 12.46
N THR A 194 -40.21 15.99 12.69
CA THR A 194 -39.58 14.71 13.05
C THR A 194 -38.71 14.19 11.92
N ALA A 195 -39.18 14.25 10.67
CA ALA A 195 -38.40 13.81 9.51
C ALA A 195 -37.15 14.68 9.26
N PHE A 196 -37.27 16.00 9.44
CA PHE A 196 -36.14 16.91 9.33
C PHE A 196 -35.10 16.67 10.44
N SER A 197 -35.56 16.52 11.69
CA SER A 197 -34.69 16.19 12.83
C SER A 197 -33.92 14.89 12.57
N ALA A 198 -34.61 13.83 12.15
CA ALA A 198 -33.96 12.55 11.85
C ALA A 198 -32.91 12.65 10.73
N GLN A 199 -33.14 13.48 9.70
CA GLN A 199 -32.14 13.72 8.65
C GLN A 199 -30.92 14.49 9.17
N CYS A 200 -31.14 15.49 10.03
CA CYS A 200 -30.07 16.22 10.70
C CYS A 200 -29.25 15.28 11.60
N ASP A 201 -29.89 14.39 12.35
CA ASP A 201 -29.22 13.44 13.24
C ASP A 201 -28.37 12.43 12.46
N VAL A 202 -28.88 11.92 11.33
CA VAL A 202 -28.11 11.02 10.44
C VAL A 202 -26.94 11.74 9.79
N ALA A 203 -27.13 12.98 9.33
CA ALA A 203 -26.05 13.78 8.76
C ALA A 203 -24.97 14.06 9.81
N ALA A 204 -25.36 14.41 11.04
CA ALA A 204 -24.46 14.63 12.16
C ALA A 204 -23.68 13.36 12.54
N LEU A 205 -24.35 12.20 12.58
CA LEU A 205 -23.71 10.91 12.83
C LEU A 205 -22.70 10.55 11.73
N ALA A 206 -23.08 10.69 10.46
CA ALA A 206 -22.20 10.42 9.33
C ALA A 206 -20.95 11.32 9.38
N ALA A 207 -21.14 12.62 9.60
CA ALA A 207 -20.05 13.58 9.75
C ALA A 207 -19.14 13.25 10.93
N SER A 208 -19.72 12.82 12.06
CA SER A 208 -18.97 12.40 13.24
C SER A 208 -18.16 11.13 12.99
N CYS A 209 -18.73 10.12 12.33
CA CYS A 209 -18.00 8.91 11.94
C CYS A 209 -16.83 9.24 11.00
N ILE A 210 -17.06 10.09 10.00
CA ILE A 210 -16.02 10.58 9.09
C ILE A 210 -14.91 11.29 9.85
N LEU A 211 -15.25 12.22 10.72
CA LEU A 211 -14.30 13.00 11.50
C LEU A 211 -13.48 12.08 12.41
N LEU A 212 -14.12 11.11 13.08
CA LEU A 212 -13.45 10.11 13.91
C LEU A 212 -12.48 9.24 13.09
N VAL A 213 -12.85 8.84 11.86
CA VAL A 213 -11.95 8.11 10.96
C VAL A 213 -10.75 8.96 10.56
N GLU A 214 -10.94 10.23 10.17
CA GLU A 214 -9.84 11.14 9.84
C GLU A 214 -8.93 11.43 11.05
N ILE A 215 -9.50 11.61 12.25
CA ILE A 215 -8.72 11.80 13.48
C ILE A 215 -7.88 10.55 13.77
N LYS A 216 -8.47 9.35 13.71
CA LYS A 216 -7.75 8.08 13.90
C LYS A 216 -6.67 7.89 12.85
N TYR A 217 -6.96 8.21 11.59
CA TYR A 217 -6.00 8.16 10.49
C TYR A 217 -4.81 9.09 10.75
N ARG A 218 -5.05 10.36 11.07
CA ARG A 218 -4.00 11.35 11.38
C ARG A 218 -3.19 10.96 12.61
N ALA A 219 -3.84 10.50 13.68
CA ALA A 219 -3.16 10.02 14.88
C ALA A 219 -2.24 8.84 14.56
N THR A 220 -2.68 7.92 13.71
CA THR A 220 -1.85 6.79 13.29
C THR A 220 -0.70 7.22 12.38
N LEU A 221 -0.95 8.14 11.44
CA LEU A 221 0.09 8.69 10.56
C LEU A 221 1.17 9.43 11.38
N LYS A 222 0.76 10.16 12.42
CA LYS A 222 1.65 10.83 13.37
C LYS A 222 2.49 9.80 14.14
N ARG A 223 1.86 8.78 14.74
CA ARG A 223 2.58 7.69 15.44
C ARG A 223 3.57 6.98 14.53
N ALA A 224 3.19 6.69 13.29
CA ALA A 224 4.08 6.08 12.33
C ALA A 224 5.27 6.99 12.00
N HIS A 225 5.04 8.28 11.76
CA HIS A 225 6.12 9.25 11.58
C HIS A 225 7.06 9.33 12.78
N GLU A 226 6.53 9.33 14.00
CA GLU A 226 7.32 9.35 15.23
C GLU A 226 8.17 8.09 15.35
N MET A 227 7.59 6.90 15.08
CA MET A 227 8.35 5.66 15.05
C MET A 227 9.46 5.72 13.97
N ALA A 228 9.14 6.19 12.76
CA ALA A 228 10.14 6.30 11.69
C ALA A 228 11.26 7.27 12.05
N ARG A 229 10.94 8.40 12.67
CA ARG A 229 11.96 9.32 13.18
C ARG A 229 12.83 8.65 14.24
N GLY A 230 12.25 7.87 15.15
CA GLY A 230 13.00 7.13 16.16
C GLY A 230 13.97 6.09 15.57
N ASP A 231 13.52 5.34 14.57
CA ASP A 231 14.43 4.39 13.88
C ASP A 231 15.49 5.14 13.06
N ALA A 232 15.12 6.23 12.37
CA ALA A 232 16.05 7.05 11.60
C ALA A 232 17.11 7.72 12.48
N SER A 233 16.76 8.15 13.71
CA SER A 233 17.74 8.70 14.64
C SER A 233 18.79 7.68 15.05
N SER A 234 18.44 6.40 15.20
CA SER A 234 19.43 5.36 15.45
C SER A 234 20.41 5.21 14.29
N TYR A 235 19.92 5.23 13.05
CA TYR A 235 20.82 5.24 11.89
C TYR A 235 21.72 6.49 11.86
N ASP A 236 21.15 7.67 12.12
CA ASP A 236 21.88 8.94 12.08
C ASP A 236 22.93 9.04 13.18
N GLU A 237 22.67 8.53 14.38
CA GLU A 237 23.64 8.51 15.47
C GLU A 237 24.86 7.67 15.11
N ILE A 238 24.66 6.47 14.55
CA ILE A 238 25.77 5.63 14.08
C ILE A 238 26.47 6.29 12.89
N TRP A 239 25.71 6.82 11.94
CA TRP A 239 26.27 7.50 10.76
C TRP A 239 27.16 8.68 11.14
N LYS A 240 26.78 9.48 12.14
CA LYS A 240 27.62 10.58 12.67
C LYS A 240 29.00 10.09 13.13
N THR A 241 29.09 8.89 13.73
CA THR A 241 30.39 8.33 14.14
C THR A 241 31.28 7.95 12.95
N PHE A 242 30.68 7.60 11.81
CA PHE A 242 31.41 7.31 10.58
C PHE A 242 31.89 8.60 9.91
N VAL A 243 31.03 9.62 9.85
CA VAL A 243 31.35 10.91 9.21
C VAL A 243 32.23 11.81 10.09
N ALA A 244 32.37 11.52 11.38
CA ALA A 244 33.33 12.22 12.24
C ALA A 244 34.76 11.68 12.12
N ASP A 245 34.93 10.50 11.50
CA ASP A 245 36.20 9.80 11.39
C ASP A 245 36.72 9.91 9.94
N GLU A 246 37.78 10.68 9.74
CA GLU A 246 38.35 10.95 8.42
C GLU A 246 38.78 9.68 7.68
N ILE A 247 39.26 8.67 8.41
CA ILE A 247 39.68 7.38 7.83
C ILE A 247 38.46 6.66 7.26
N LYS A 248 37.36 6.63 8.02
CA LYS A 248 36.09 6.02 7.56
C LYS A 248 35.46 6.80 6.43
N ILE A 249 35.49 8.13 6.43
CA ILE A 249 35.00 8.95 5.30
C ILE A 249 35.77 8.60 4.03
N LYS A 250 37.11 8.52 4.12
CA LYS A 250 37.94 8.17 2.97
C LYS A 250 37.58 6.78 2.44
N ALA A 251 37.44 5.79 3.33
CA ALA A 251 37.01 4.44 2.96
C ALA A 251 35.60 4.42 2.32
N LEU A 252 34.65 5.20 2.85
CA LEU A 252 33.31 5.36 2.26
C LEU A 252 33.38 5.99 0.86
N SER A 253 34.20 7.01 0.67
CA SER A 253 34.41 7.61 -0.66
C SER A 253 34.96 6.58 -1.65
N SER A 254 35.96 5.80 -1.25
CA SER A 254 36.51 4.73 -2.07
C SER A 254 35.46 3.66 -2.41
N LEU A 255 34.62 3.25 -1.46
CA LEU A 255 33.49 2.35 -1.71
C LEU A 255 32.49 2.93 -2.72
N VAL A 256 32.16 4.22 -2.59
CA VAL A 256 31.22 4.92 -3.49
C VAL A 256 31.80 5.00 -4.91
N ASP A 257 33.09 5.28 -5.05
CA ASP A 257 33.78 5.34 -6.34
C ASP A 257 33.87 3.95 -6.99
N ALA A 258 34.17 2.90 -6.21
CA ALA A 258 34.13 1.51 -6.67
C ALA A 258 32.73 1.13 -7.16
N TYR A 259 31.67 1.53 -6.45
CA TYR A 259 30.29 1.32 -6.88
C TYR A 259 29.96 2.06 -8.18
N LYS A 260 30.37 3.33 -8.31
CA LYS A 260 30.16 4.12 -9.55
C LYS A 260 30.85 3.45 -10.74
N ALA A 261 32.10 3.00 -10.56
CA ALA A 261 32.84 2.27 -11.59
C ALA A 261 32.13 0.97 -11.99
N ALA A 262 31.66 0.19 -11.00
CA ALA A 262 30.89 -1.03 -11.23
C ALA A 262 29.60 -0.77 -12.04
N MET A 263 28.84 0.27 -11.68
CA MET A 263 27.60 0.62 -12.38
C MET A 263 27.82 1.21 -13.78
N ALA A 264 28.95 1.88 -14.00
CA ALA A 264 29.33 2.38 -15.33
C ALA A 264 29.67 1.23 -16.30
N GLY A 265 30.27 0.15 -15.79
CA GLY A 265 30.57 -1.06 -16.57
C GLY A 265 29.40 -2.04 -16.72
N ALA A 266 28.30 -1.83 -16.00
CA ALA A 266 27.17 -2.76 -15.99
C ALA A 266 26.38 -2.78 -17.32
N GLU A 267 25.92 -3.96 -17.73
CA GLU A 267 25.23 -4.16 -19.00
C GLU A 267 23.85 -3.50 -19.00
N LYS A 268 23.54 -2.68 -20.01
CA LYS A 268 22.25 -2.00 -20.11
C LYS A 268 21.12 -3.00 -20.38
N ARG A 269 20.51 -3.48 -19.30
CA ARG A 269 19.39 -4.41 -19.32
C ARG A 269 18.10 -3.78 -18.82
N SER A 270 16.98 -4.17 -19.42
CA SER A 270 15.65 -3.84 -18.89
C SER A 270 15.44 -4.51 -17.52
N LYS A 271 15.03 -3.73 -16.51
CA LYS A 271 14.69 -4.22 -15.15
C LYS A 271 13.36 -4.97 -15.16
N ARG A 272 13.31 -6.09 -15.88
CA ARG A 272 12.12 -6.90 -16.10
C ARG A 272 12.51 -8.38 -16.23
N GLN A 273 11.85 -9.22 -15.44
CA GLN A 273 11.97 -10.66 -15.45
C GLN A 273 11.39 -11.26 -16.73
N ALA A 274 12.06 -12.27 -17.28
CA ALA A 274 11.61 -13.04 -18.44
C ALA A 274 10.70 -14.21 -18.03
N ALA A 275 9.64 -13.91 -17.28
CA ALA A 275 8.67 -14.92 -16.83
C ALA A 275 7.32 -14.75 -17.56
N ALA A 276 6.76 -15.87 -18.04
CA ALA A 276 5.46 -15.88 -18.74
C ALA A 276 4.27 -15.75 -17.78
N SER A 277 4.42 -16.25 -16.54
CA SER A 277 3.45 -16.13 -15.47
C SER A 277 4.12 -15.79 -14.13
N VAL A 278 3.34 -15.33 -13.15
CA VAL A 278 3.86 -15.09 -11.79
C VAL A 278 4.26 -16.40 -11.10
N GLY A 279 3.57 -17.50 -11.40
CA GLY A 279 3.96 -18.82 -10.96
C GLY A 279 5.30 -19.26 -11.55
N ASP A 280 5.55 -19.05 -12.85
CA ASP A 280 6.86 -19.34 -13.47
C ASP A 280 7.98 -18.51 -12.82
N LEU A 281 7.71 -17.24 -12.52
CA LEU A 281 8.65 -16.37 -11.80
C LEU A 281 9.05 -16.97 -10.44
N PHE A 282 8.08 -17.47 -9.67
CA PHE A 282 8.35 -18.04 -8.35
C PHE A 282 9.00 -19.42 -8.41
N ASP A 283 8.61 -20.28 -9.35
CA ASP A 283 9.26 -21.57 -9.58
C ASP A 283 10.75 -21.37 -9.87
N GLY A 284 11.08 -20.45 -10.80
CA GLY A 284 12.45 -20.07 -11.11
C GLY A 284 13.17 -19.46 -9.89
N ALA A 285 12.50 -18.60 -9.13
CA ALA A 285 13.08 -18.00 -7.94
C ALA A 285 13.41 -19.03 -6.83
N TYR A 286 12.53 -20.01 -6.60
CA TYR A 286 12.76 -21.07 -5.63
C TYR A 286 13.89 -22.01 -6.05
N ALA A 287 14.00 -22.26 -7.35
CA ALA A 287 15.07 -23.05 -7.94
C ALA A 287 16.44 -22.34 -7.85
N LEU A 288 16.46 -21.03 -8.06
CA LEU A 288 17.67 -20.21 -8.11
C LEU A 288 18.18 -19.78 -6.73
N GLN A 289 17.30 -19.55 -5.75
CA GLN A 289 17.68 -19.01 -4.44
C GLN A 289 18.81 -19.78 -3.73
N PRO A 290 18.81 -21.12 -3.66
CA PRO A 290 19.91 -21.86 -3.02
C PRO A 290 21.26 -21.65 -3.71
N LEU A 291 21.27 -21.58 -5.04
CA LEU A 291 22.49 -21.36 -5.83
C LEU A 291 23.07 -19.97 -5.58
N VAL A 292 22.21 -18.96 -5.51
CA VAL A 292 22.62 -17.57 -5.22
C VAL A 292 23.14 -17.43 -3.79
N VAL A 293 22.57 -18.15 -2.82
CA VAL A 293 23.08 -18.17 -1.44
C VAL A 293 24.46 -18.80 -1.39
N ALA A 294 24.65 -19.97 -2.02
CA ALA A 294 25.95 -20.63 -2.08
C ALA A 294 27.03 -19.77 -2.78
N LYS A 295 26.66 -19.11 -3.89
CA LYS A 295 27.55 -18.16 -4.58
C LYS A 295 27.91 -16.98 -3.69
N ALA A 296 26.93 -16.43 -2.96
CA ALA A 296 27.19 -15.33 -2.02
C ALA A 296 28.10 -15.74 -0.86
N GLU A 297 27.97 -16.96 -0.33
CA GLU A 297 28.87 -17.51 0.70
C GLU A 297 30.29 -17.67 0.17
N ALA A 298 30.45 -18.19 -1.05
CA ALA A 298 31.75 -18.31 -1.69
C ALA A 298 32.40 -16.94 -1.93
N ILE A 299 31.65 -15.96 -2.44
CA ILE A 299 32.16 -14.61 -2.70
C ILE A 299 32.40 -13.84 -1.40
N SER A 300 31.62 -14.05 -0.34
CA SER A 300 31.84 -13.33 0.91
C SER A 300 33.15 -13.73 1.59
N GLY A 301 33.55 -15.00 1.44
CA GLY A 301 34.61 -15.62 2.24
C GLY A 301 34.28 -15.60 3.74
N ASP A 302 35.30 -15.73 4.59
CA ASP A 302 35.14 -15.84 6.04
C ASP A 302 34.69 -14.54 6.74
N ALA A 303 34.86 -13.39 6.08
CA ALA A 303 34.54 -12.08 6.66
C ALA A 303 33.05 -11.76 6.66
N GLY A 304 32.31 -12.23 5.65
CA GLY A 304 30.91 -11.87 5.46
C GLY A 304 29.93 -12.88 6.05
N VAL A 305 28.85 -12.39 6.64
CA VAL A 305 27.71 -13.22 7.05
C VAL A 305 26.62 -13.12 6.01
N VAL A 306 26.30 -14.26 5.39
CA VAL A 306 25.30 -14.36 4.32
C VAL A 306 23.95 -14.79 4.89
N TYR A 307 22.90 -14.13 4.43
CA TYR A 307 21.52 -14.52 4.69
C TYR A 307 20.66 -14.17 3.48
N GLY A 308 19.78 -15.07 3.09
CA GLY A 308 18.95 -14.89 1.91
C GLY A 308 17.75 -15.80 1.95
N ASN A 309 16.61 -15.26 1.56
CA ASN A 309 15.37 -16.02 1.40
C ASN A 309 14.57 -15.41 0.26
N THR A 310 13.92 -16.28 -0.51
CA THR A 310 12.97 -15.86 -1.54
C THR A 310 11.92 -14.96 -0.90
N LYS A 311 11.62 -13.83 -1.54
CA LYS A 311 10.58 -12.92 -1.06
C LYS A 311 9.26 -13.69 -0.93
N THR A 312 8.60 -13.55 0.22
CA THR A 312 7.29 -14.16 0.44
C THR A 312 6.28 -13.70 -0.62
N VAL A 313 5.44 -14.61 -1.11
CA VAL A 313 4.40 -14.35 -2.12
C VAL A 313 3.57 -13.11 -1.81
N ALA A 314 3.03 -13.01 -0.58
CA ALA A 314 2.19 -11.89 -0.17
C ALA A 314 2.91 -10.53 -0.32
N ARG A 315 4.17 -10.42 0.13
CA ARG A 315 4.96 -9.19 -0.02
C ARG A 315 5.32 -8.88 -1.47
N ALA A 316 5.56 -9.90 -2.29
CA ALA A 316 5.86 -9.72 -3.71
C ALA A 316 4.64 -9.18 -4.45
N PHE A 317 3.46 -9.75 -4.19
CA PHE A 317 2.21 -9.32 -4.82
C PHE A 317 1.86 -7.90 -4.39
N GLN A 318 1.95 -7.61 -3.09
CA GLN A 318 1.79 -6.25 -2.57
C GLN A 318 2.73 -5.26 -3.26
N LYS A 319 4.01 -5.61 -3.45
CA LYS A 319 4.97 -4.75 -4.14
C LYS A 319 4.61 -4.56 -5.63
N ALA A 320 4.24 -5.64 -6.32
CA ALA A 320 3.87 -5.58 -7.74
C ALA A 320 2.68 -4.66 -7.99
N TRP A 321 1.62 -4.77 -7.19
CA TRP A 321 0.44 -3.92 -7.32
C TRP A 321 0.75 -2.46 -6.95
N ARG A 322 1.33 -2.26 -5.76
CA ARG A 322 1.58 -0.93 -5.23
C ARG A 322 2.60 -0.12 -6.02
N SER A 323 3.67 -0.76 -6.51
CA SER A 323 4.80 -0.06 -7.13
C SER A 323 4.86 -0.22 -8.64
N TYR A 324 4.24 -1.25 -9.20
CA TYR A 324 4.34 -1.59 -10.64
C TYR A 324 2.99 -1.76 -11.33
N GLY A 325 1.88 -1.36 -10.68
CA GLY A 325 0.54 -1.43 -11.27
C GLY A 325 0.10 -2.86 -11.63
N GLY A 326 0.62 -3.86 -10.91
CA GLY A 326 0.34 -5.28 -11.15
C GLY A 326 1.30 -5.96 -12.14
N ASP A 327 2.29 -5.27 -12.72
CA ASP A 327 3.31 -5.93 -13.54
C ASP A 327 4.34 -6.67 -12.67
N TYR A 328 4.06 -7.94 -12.37
CA TYR A 328 4.93 -8.80 -11.56
C TYR A 328 6.33 -8.98 -12.17
N ARG A 329 6.48 -8.81 -13.50
CA ARG A 329 7.79 -8.94 -14.16
C ARG A 329 8.78 -7.87 -13.71
N ARG A 330 8.32 -6.75 -13.12
CA ARG A 330 9.22 -5.72 -12.58
C ARG A 330 9.75 -6.07 -11.17
N LEU A 331 9.35 -7.21 -10.59
CA LEU A 331 9.88 -7.71 -9.32
C LEU A 331 11.30 -8.27 -9.51
N CYS A 332 12.29 -7.41 -9.33
CA CYS A 332 13.71 -7.77 -9.42
C CYS A 332 14.31 -8.28 -8.10
N ASP A 333 13.52 -8.36 -7.02
CA ASP A 333 13.95 -8.72 -5.67
C ASP A 333 13.15 -9.91 -5.11
N VAL A 334 12.75 -10.84 -5.99
CA VAL A 334 12.13 -12.12 -5.59
C VAL A 334 13.21 -13.06 -5.06
N VAL A 335 14.28 -13.25 -5.84
CA VAL A 335 15.53 -13.86 -5.37
C VAL A 335 16.39 -12.74 -4.81
N ARG A 336 16.84 -12.91 -3.57
CA ARG A 336 17.65 -11.89 -2.90
C ARG A 336 18.55 -12.49 -1.85
N VAL A 337 19.72 -11.88 -1.69
CA VAL A 337 20.69 -12.20 -0.66
C VAL A 337 21.22 -10.93 -0.05
N SER A 338 21.67 -11.03 1.20
CA SER A 338 22.31 -9.95 1.92
C SER A 338 23.58 -10.48 2.56
N ILE A 339 24.64 -9.69 2.50
CA ILE A 339 25.95 -10.02 3.02
C ILE A 339 26.35 -8.89 3.97
N ALA A 340 26.65 -9.22 5.22
CA ALA A 340 26.98 -8.25 6.26
C ALA A 340 28.45 -8.38 6.71
N PHE A 341 29.17 -7.26 6.72
CA PHE A 341 30.59 -7.15 7.05
C PHE A 341 30.82 -6.30 8.31
N GLU A 342 31.96 -6.46 8.98
CA GLU A 342 32.31 -5.61 10.13
C GLU A 342 32.88 -4.27 9.68
N THR A 343 33.66 -4.27 8.58
CA THR A 343 34.38 -3.08 8.10
C THR A 343 33.99 -2.67 6.69
N ILE A 344 34.28 -1.40 6.36
CA ILE A 344 34.06 -0.85 5.00
C ILE A 344 35.00 -1.52 3.99
N ASP A 345 36.23 -1.83 4.40
CA ASP A 345 37.22 -2.45 3.53
C ASP A 345 36.82 -3.87 3.12
N GLU A 346 36.32 -4.68 4.07
CA GLU A 346 35.76 -6.01 3.78
C GLU A 346 34.57 -5.94 2.81
N LEU A 347 33.69 -4.96 3.01
CA LEU A 347 32.54 -4.73 2.13
C LEU A 347 33.01 -4.33 0.72
N THR A 348 34.01 -3.45 0.63
CA THR A 348 34.60 -2.99 -0.64
C THR A 348 35.27 -4.14 -1.38
N ALA A 349 36.07 -4.96 -0.68
CA ALA A 349 36.69 -6.15 -1.25
C ALA A 349 35.65 -7.18 -1.72
N CYS A 350 34.49 -7.30 -1.05
CA CYS A 350 33.39 -8.10 -1.56
C CYS A 350 32.77 -7.52 -2.82
N LEU A 351 32.56 -6.20 -2.90
CA LEU A 351 32.05 -5.55 -4.11
C LEU A 351 33.00 -5.79 -5.30
N GLU A 352 34.30 -5.64 -5.09
CA GLU A 352 35.32 -5.91 -6.13
C GLU A 352 35.30 -7.36 -6.60
N ARG A 353 35.17 -8.32 -5.66
CA ARG A 353 34.99 -9.74 -6.01
C ARG A 353 33.72 -9.98 -6.82
N ILE A 354 32.60 -9.33 -6.49
CA ILE A 354 31.36 -9.43 -7.28
C ILE A 354 31.57 -8.88 -8.70
N VAL A 355 32.27 -7.75 -8.84
CA VAL A 355 32.54 -7.12 -10.14
C VAL A 355 33.46 -7.97 -11.01
N ALA A 356 34.44 -8.65 -10.39
CA ALA A 356 35.39 -9.52 -11.07
C ALA A 356 34.82 -10.91 -11.40
N ASP A 357 33.64 -11.27 -10.88
CA ASP A 357 33.03 -12.59 -11.06
C ASP A 357 32.33 -12.70 -12.42
N ASP A 358 32.85 -13.57 -13.28
CA ASP A 358 32.35 -13.77 -14.65
C ASP A 358 30.99 -14.48 -14.71
N GLU A 359 30.56 -15.11 -13.61
CA GLU A 359 29.22 -15.68 -13.50
C GLU A 359 28.18 -14.64 -13.07
N LEU A 360 28.58 -13.44 -12.62
CA LEU A 360 27.65 -12.40 -12.19
C LEU A 360 27.63 -11.23 -13.18
N GLU A 361 26.53 -11.12 -13.93
CA GLU A 361 26.32 -9.95 -14.80
C GLU A 361 25.55 -8.87 -14.04
N LEU A 362 26.19 -7.74 -13.75
CA LEU A 362 25.57 -6.61 -13.05
C LEU A 362 24.59 -5.84 -13.93
N ILE A 363 23.48 -5.40 -13.31
CA ILE A 363 22.44 -4.57 -13.93
C ILE A 363 22.53 -3.14 -13.38
N PRO A 364 22.58 -2.10 -14.24
CA PRO A 364 22.73 -0.71 -13.84
C PRO A 364 21.71 -0.28 -12.77
N GLN A 365 22.21 0.30 -11.68
CA GLN A 365 21.42 0.92 -10.61
C GLN A 365 21.77 2.40 -10.49
N GLY A 366 20.82 3.22 -10.04
CA GLY A 366 21.10 4.63 -9.75
C GLY A 366 21.80 4.80 -8.40
N MET A 367 22.28 6.02 -8.13
CA MET A 367 22.97 6.34 -6.88
C MET A 367 22.09 6.22 -5.64
N GLU A 368 20.75 6.23 -5.78
CA GLU A 368 19.81 5.98 -4.68
C GLU A 368 19.90 4.56 -4.07
N LYS A 369 20.71 3.69 -4.71
CA LYS A 369 21.02 2.33 -4.26
C LYS A 369 22.38 2.19 -3.57
N CYS A 370 23.23 3.22 -3.61
CA CYS A 370 24.42 3.33 -2.77
C CYS A 370 24.12 4.25 -1.59
N ARG A 371 23.51 3.70 -0.54
CA ARG A 371 23.10 4.52 0.62
C ARG A 371 24.24 4.81 1.59
N PHE A 372 25.47 4.40 1.25
CA PHE A 372 26.70 4.79 1.94
C PHE A 372 27.32 6.06 1.38
N ASP A 373 26.77 6.62 0.30
CA ASP A 373 27.19 7.92 -0.22
C ASP A 373 26.96 9.01 0.85
N PRO A 374 27.97 9.80 1.24
CA PRO A 374 27.80 10.92 2.16
C PRO A 374 26.78 11.97 1.69
N GLU A 375 26.58 12.10 0.37
CA GLU A 375 25.57 12.99 -0.22
C GLU A 375 24.17 12.37 -0.26
N TYR A 376 24.04 11.09 0.10
CA TYR A 376 22.76 10.42 0.18
C TYR A 376 21.84 11.15 1.15
N ALA A 377 20.69 11.60 0.68
CA ALA A 377 19.66 12.21 1.50
C ALA A 377 18.71 11.12 2.03
N PRO A 378 18.90 10.58 3.26
CA PRO A 378 18.10 9.45 3.77
C PRO A 378 16.61 9.74 3.95
N TYR A 379 16.27 11.04 3.97
CA TYR A 379 14.91 11.54 4.13
C TYR A 379 14.24 11.87 2.79
N ALA A 380 15.03 12.02 1.71
CA ALA A 380 14.51 12.14 0.35
C ALA A 380 14.13 10.74 -0.15
N GLY A 381 12.83 10.43 -0.22
CA GLY A 381 12.38 9.14 -0.79
C GLY A 381 12.06 8.03 0.22
N GLN A 382 11.78 8.37 1.49
CA GLN A 382 11.17 7.46 2.48
C GLN A 382 12.08 6.36 3.04
N PHE A 383 13.40 6.47 2.95
CA PHE A 383 14.31 5.39 3.36
C PHE A 383 14.63 5.35 4.85
N VAL A 384 14.10 6.28 5.66
CA VAL A 384 14.12 6.23 7.15
C VAL A 384 15.52 5.93 7.70
N GLY A 385 16.55 6.58 7.13
CA GLY A 385 17.92 6.41 7.62
C GLY A 385 18.63 5.12 7.17
N TYR A 386 18.03 4.24 6.37
CA TYR A 386 18.70 3.00 5.93
C TYR A 386 20.05 3.26 5.26
N ARG A 387 21.02 2.39 5.55
CA ARG A 387 22.39 2.40 4.99
C ARG A 387 22.74 0.99 4.53
N ASP A 388 22.81 0.82 3.22
CA ASP A 388 23.19 -0.41 2.52
C ASP A 388 23.65 -0.06 1.09
N LEU A 389 24.29 -1.02 0.43
CA LEU A 389 24.60 -0.97 -0.99
C LEU A 389 23.78 -2.05 -1.69
N GLN A 390 22.94 -1.67 -2.67
CA GLN A 390 22.07 -2.61 -3.38
C GLN A 390 22.50 -2.77 -4.83
N LEU A 391 22.72 -4.02 -5.24
CA LEU A 391 23.06 -4.42 -6.60
C LEU A 391 21.92 -5.23 -7.20
N GLY A 392 21.73 -5.10 -8.50
CA GLY A 392 20.96 -6.06 -9.30
C GLY A 392 21.92 -6.85 -10.18
N ALA A 393 21.72 -8.15 -10.29
CA ALA A 393 22.56 -9.00 -11.15
C ALA A 393 21.74 -10.12 -11.79
N THR A 394 22.32 -10.82 -12.77
CA THR A 394 21.92 -12.17 -13.15
C THR A 394 23.05 -13.14 -12.83
N PHE A 395 22.71 -14.40 -12.56
CA PHE A 395 23.69 -15.44 -12.22
C PHE A 395 23.79 -16.45 -13.35
N LYS A 396 24.89 -16.44 -14.09
CA LYS A 396 25.13 -17.16 -15.35
C LYS A 396 26.13 -18.30 -15.21
N SER A 397 26.07 -19.10 -14.14
CA SER A 397 26.86 -20.34 -14.08
C SER A 397 26.40 -21.35 -15.14
N ALA A 398 27.20 -22.39 -15.37
CA ALA A 398 26.77 -23.51 -16.24
C ALA A 398 25.44 -24.12 -15.76
N GLU A 399 25.30 -24.34 -14.44
CA GLU A 399 24.09 -24.91 -13.86
C GLU A 399 22.86 -24.01 -14.07
N THR A 400 22.98 -22.69 -13.91
CA THR A 400 21.82 -21.80 -14.12
C THR A 400 21.42 -21.71 -15.58
N ARG A 401 22.37 -21.78 -16.54
CA ARG A 401 22.07 -21.84 -17.97
C ARG A 401 21.37 -23.13 -18.36
N ASP A 402 21.87 -24.28 -17.89
CA ASP A 402 21.27 -25.59 -18.15
C ASP A 402 19.82 -25.68 -17.64
N ARG A 403 19.53 -24.96 -16.54
CA ARG A 403 18.20 -24.89 -15.93
C ARG A 403 17.33 -23.75 -16.47
N GLY A 404 17.84 -22.91 -17.38
CA GLY A 404 17.14 -21.74 -17.92
C GLY A 404 16.84 -20.65 -16.87
N LEU A 405 17.67 -20.52 -15.84
CA LEU A 405 17.53 -19.58 -14.72
C LEU A 405 18.45 -18.36 -14.83
N ASP A 406 19.40 -18.39 -15.77
CA ASP A 406 20.46 -17.39 -15.98
C ASP A 406 19.95 -16.00 -16.36
N GLN A 407 18.67 -15.89 -16.74
CA GLN A 407 18.02 -14.61 -17.07
C GLN A 407 17.23 -14.01 -15.88
N HIS A 408 17.15 -14.71 -14.75
CA HIS A 408 16.41 -14.26 -13.59
C HIS A 408 17.22 -13.20 -12.83
N ILE A 409 16.62 -12.04 -12.60
CA ILE A 409 17.26 -10.93 -11.88
C ILE A 409 17.25 -11.24 -10.37
N VAL A 410 18.41 -11.06 -9.73
CA VAL A 410 18.63 -11.24 -8.30
C VAL A 410 19.03 -9.89 -7.66
N GLU A 411 18.61 -9.67 -6.42
CA GLU A 411 19.03 -8.52 -5.62
C GLU A 411 20.11 -8.94 -4.62
N ILE A 412 21.29 -8.32 -4.69
CA ILE A 412 22.38 -8.51 -3.71
C ILE A 412 22.46 -7.24 -2.88
N GLN A 413 22.44 -7.37 -1.55
CA GLN A 413 22.60 -6.23 -0.65
C GLN A 413 23.85 -6.41 0.20
N LEU A 414 24.72 -5.39 0.23
CA LEU A 414 25.88 -5.36 1.10
C LEU A 414 25.60 -4.42 2.26
N HIS A 415 25.85 -4.89 3.49
CA HIS A 415 25.57 -4.17 4.72
C HIS A 415 26.83 -4.11 5.59
N LEU A 416 26.94 -3.06 6.40
CA LEU A 416 27.77 -3.13 7.61
C LEU A 416 26.90 -3.73 8.72
N ARG A 417 27.45 -4.66 9.51
CA ARG A 417 26.74 -5.38 10.57
C ARG A 417 26.07 -4.44 11.57
N VAL A 418 26.70 -3.31 11.86
CA VAL A 418 26.12 -2.26 12.72
C VAL A 418 24.78 -1.73 12.20
N PHE A 419 24.64 -1.52 10.88
CA PHE A 419 23.39 -1.06 10.27
C PHE A 419 22.39 -2.19 10.06
N GLU A 420 22.85 -3.41 9.79
CA GLU A 420 21.98 -4.59 9.69
C GLU A 420 21.34 -4.93 11.04
N ALA A 421 22.07 -4.75 12.14
CA ALA A 421 21.57 -4.97 13.50
C ALA A 421 20.37 -4.05 13.80
N ILE A 422 20.42 -2.77 13.39
CA ILE A 422 19.28 -1.85 13.51
C ILE A 422 18.10 -2.34 12.66
N LYS A 423 18.38 -2.74 11.41
CA LYS A 423 17.36 -3.17 10.44
C LYS A 423 16.59 -4.41 10.90
N THR A 424 17.31 -5.41 11.39
CA THR A 424 16.76 -6.73 11.74
C THR A 424 16.32 -6.82 13.19
N GLY A 425 16.87 -5.98 14.07
CA GLY A 425 16.63 -6.05 15.50
C GLY A 425 17.41 -7.09 16.25
N HIS A 426 18.37 -7.73 15.59
CA HIS A 426 19.25 -8.69 16.21
C HIS A 426 20.58 -7.99 16.53
N VAL A 427 20.80 -7.65 17.79
CA VAL A 427 22.17 -7.59 18.32
C VAL A 427 22.48 -8.97 18.87
N THR A 428 23.10 -9.77 18.02
CA THR A 428 23.93 -10.88 18.47
C THR A 428 25.26 -10.75 17.77
N VAL A 429 25.96 -9.66 18.04
CA VAL A 429 27.39 -9.55 17.75
C VAL A 429 28.02 -9.00 19.01
N GLY A 430 28.90 -9.80 19.61
CA GLY A 430 29.88 -9.32 20.58
C GLY A 430 30.83 -8.38 19.85
N LEU A 431 30.39 -7.16 19.60
CA LEU A 431 31.25 -6.07 19.19
C LEU A 431 32.22 -5.83 20.37
N PRO A 432 33.54 -5.87 20.16
CA PRO A 432 34.49 -5.38 21.13
C PRO A 432 34.46 -3.84 21.08
N VAL A 433 33.33 -3.25 21.46
CA VAL A 433 33.19 -1.81 21.59
C VAL A 433 33.24 -1.53 23.08
N HIS A 434 34.46 -1.30 23.57
CA HIS A 434 34.62 -0.48 24.76
C HIS A 434 33.88 0.84 24.50
N THR A 435 33.00 1.20 25.43
CA THR A 435 32.30 2.49 25.51
C THR A 435 31.19 2.76 24.48
N THR A 436 30.01 2.18 24.69
CA THR A 436 28.75 2.95 24.81
C THR A 436 27.60 2.02 25.20
N ASN A 437 26.74 2.53 26.07
CA ASN A 437 25.66 1.79 26.70
C ASN A 437 24.52 1.51 25.68
N LEU A 438 24.68 0.44 24.87
CA LEU A 438 23.70 0.05 23.84
C LEU A 438 22.33 -0.39 24.40
N ALA A 439 22.20 -0.52 25.72
CA ALA A 439 20.97 -0.90 26.40
C ALA A 439 19.78 0.07 26.17
N GLY A 440 20.03 1.30 25.71
CA GLY A 440 18.98 2.29 25.41
C GLY A 440 18.36 2.23 24.00
N TRP A 441 18.90 1.42 23.09
CA TRP A 441 18.55 1.49 21.68
C TRP A 441 17.37 0.56 21.36
N ARG A 442 16.30 1.10 20.76
CA ARG A 442 15.16 0.28 20.29
C ARG A 442 15.56 -0.48 19.03
N MET A 443 15.98 -1.73 19.20
CA MET A 443 16.38 -2.59 18.09
C MET A 443 15.16 -3.38 17.58
N GLY A 444 15.02 -3.50 16.26
CA GLY A 444 14.05 -4.44 15.62
C GLY A 444 12.73 -3.88 15.16
N SER A 445 12.51 -2.58 15.31
CA SER A 445 11.38 -1.87 14.70
C SER A 445 11.68 -1.34 13.30
N GLY A 446 12.95 -1.03 12.99
CA GLY A 446 13.39 -0.35 11.76
C GLY A 446 12.68 -0.80 10.48
N HIS A 447 12.65 -2.11 10.22
CA HIS A 447 11.97 -2.65 9.04
C HIS A 447 10.45 -2.57 9.09
N ARG A 448 9.85 -2.88 10.24
CA ARG A 448 8.38 -2.83 10.39
C ARG A 448 7.87 -1.39 10.29
N THR A 449 8.57 -0.45 10.91
CA THR A 449 8.26 0.97 10.88
C THR A 449 8.42 1.55 9.49
N TYR A 450 9.54 1.27 8.81
CA TYR A 450 9.75 1.67 7.42
C TYR A 450 8.62 1.15 6.53
N VAL A 451 8.29 -0.14 6.63
CA VAL A 451 7.21 -0.74 5.85
C VAL A 451 5.87 -0.05 6.16
N SER A 452 5.59 0.24 7.44
CA SER A 452 4.35 0.89 7.88
C SER A 452 4.25 2.33 7.37
N CYS A 453 5.29 3.15 7.55
CA CYS A 453 5.33 4.54 7.09
C CYS A 453 5.24 4.65 5.58
N ARG A 454 5.95 3.78 4.87
CA ARG A 454 5.91 3.70 3.42
C ARG A 454 4.51 3.33 2.93
N ASN A 455 3.85 2.38 3.58
CA ASN A 455 2.48 2.00 3.22
C ASN A 455 1.46 3.12 3.49
N LEU A 456 1.67 3.93 4.54
CA LEU A 456 0.81 5.07 4.90
C LEU A 456 0.94 6.30 3.99
N ARG A 457 2.03 6.43 3.22
CA ARG A 457 2.24 7.57 2.32
C ARG A 457 1.81 7.30 0.88
N CYS A 458 1.74 6.02 0.48
CA CYS A 458 1.30 5.62 -0.86
C CYS A 458 -0.23 5.54 -1.00
N SER A 459 -0.94 5.69 0.11
CA SER A 459 -2.39 5.67 0.26
C SER A 459 -3.02 7.05 0.24
#